data_AF-F6INS1-F1
#
_entry.id   AF-F6INS1-F1
#
_cell.length_a   1.000
_cell.length_b   1.000
_cell.length_c   1.000
_cell.angle_alpha   90.00
_cell.angle_beta   90.00
_cell.angle_gamma   90.00
#
_symmetry.space_group_name_H-M   'P 1'
#
loop_
_entity.id
_entity.type
_entity.pdbx_description
1 polymer ?
#
loop_
_entity_poly.entity_id
_entity_poly.type
_entity_poly.pdbx_seq_one_letter_code
_entity_poly.pdbx_strand_id
1 'polypeptide(L)'
;MTQDDPILDPLFVESYNADLEALNSPARIAITTLSSGADVFELLDDEGQFVTLFPASATPEVTAAAYRLYAQGLHRGLRTGEELAWGKLRHLIGAASDER
;
A
#
# COMPACT_ATOMS: atom_id res chain seq x y z
N MET A 1 -27.15 -21.30 -3.26
CA MET A 1 -26.56 -20.39 -2.28
C MET A 1 -26.28 -19.12 -3.05
N THR A 2 -27.11 -18.10 -2.91
CA THR A 2 -26.85 -16.77 -3.47
C THR A 2 -25.69 -16.20 -2.67
N GLN A 3 -24.52 -16.18 -3.28
CA GLN A 3 -23.40 -15.39 -2.79
C GLN A 3 -23.85 -13.94 -2.97
N ASP A 4 -24.20 -13.27 -1.87
CA ASP A 4 -24.41 -11.82 -1.84
C ASP A 4 -23.02 -11.21 -2.02
N ASP A 5 -22.57 -11.14 -3.27
CA ASP A 5 -21.36 -10.42 -3.60
C ASP A 5 -21.58 -8.94 -3.22
N PRO A 6 -20.70 -8.35 -2.41
CA PRO A 6 -20.87 -6.97 -1.99
C PRO A 6 -20.83 -6.08 -3.23
N ILE A 7 -21.91 -5.36 -3.48
CA ILE A 7 -21.93 -4.32 -4.50
C ILE A 7 -20.92 -3.26 -4.04
N LEU A 8 -19.85 -3.10 -4.81
CA LEU A 8 -18.85 -2.05 -4.60
C LEU A 8 -19.46 -0.68 -4.93
N ASP A 9 -20.15 -0.11 -3.95
CA ASP A 9 -20.75 1.21 -4.01
C ASP A 9 -20.04 2.20 -3.06
N PRO A 10 -20.36 3.50 -3.12
CA PRO A 10 -19.74 4.48 -2.24
C PRO A 10 -19.96 4.22 -0.74
N LEU A 11 -21.08 3.62 -0.35
CA LEU A 11 -21.37 3.32 1.07
C LEU A 11 -20.50 2.16 1.57
N PHE A 12 -20.28 1.13 0.73
CA PHE A 12 -19.33 0.06 1.01
C PHE A 12 -17.92 0.64 1.22
N VAL A 13 -17.48 1.53 0.34
CA VAL A 13 -16.16 2.16 0.47
C VAL A 13 -16.05 2.98 1.75
N GLU A 14 -17.10 3.74 2.09
CA GLU A 14 -17.13 4.55 3.32
C GLU A 14 -17.05 3.67 4.58
N SER A 15 -17.90 2.64 4.68
CA SER A 15 -17.93 1.75 5.85
C SER A 15 -16.62 0.97 6.00
N TYR A 16 -16.08 0.44 4.91
CA TYR A 16 -14.84 -0.32 4.91
C TYR A 16 -13.65 0.55 5.34
N ASN A 17 -13.61 1.80 4.87
CA ASN A 17 -12.58 2.75 5.28
C ASN A 17 -12.70 3.14 6.76
N ALA A 18 -13.92 3.23 7.31
CA ALA A 18 -14.13 3.43 8.74
C ALA A 18 -13.64 2.21 9.55
N ASP A 19 -13.87 0.99 9.06
CA ASP A 19 -13.37 -0.23 9.71
C ASP A 19 -11.83 -0.30 9.70
N LEU A 20 -11.19 0.06 8.57
CA LEU A 20 -9.73 0.15 8.50
C LEU A 20 -9.17 1.18 9.49
N GLU A 21 -9.85 2.31 9.66
CA GLU A 21 -9.47 3.33 10.63
C GLU A 21 -9.62 2.82 12.06
N ALA A 22 -10.70 2.10 12.38
CA ALA A 22 -10.89 1.45 13.67
C ALA A 22 -9.79 0.41 13.97
N LEU A 23 -9.21 -0.21 12.93
CA LEU A 23 -8.06 -1.11 13.03
C LEU A 23 -6.70 -0.38 13.11
N ASN A 24 -6.68 0.95 13.17
CA ASN A 24 -5.50 1.80 13.09
C ASN A 24 -4.65 1.51 11.84
N SER A 25 -5.30 1.18 10.71
CA SER A 25 -4.66 1.06 9.41
C SER A 25 -4.76 2.41 8.68
N PRO A 26 -3.64 2.95 8.16
CA PRO A 26 -3.70 4.19 7.38
C PRO A 26 -4.08 3.94 5.90
N ALA A 27 -4.19 2.67 5.50
CA ALA A 27 -4.65 2.30 4.16
C ALA A 27 -6.10 2.71 3.92
N ARG A 28 -6.42 3.00 2.66
CA ARG A 28 -7.79 3.26 2.21
C ARG A 28 -8.15 2.38 1.02
N ILE A 29 -9.43 2.21 0.77
CA ILE A 29 -9.95 1.55 -0.44
C ILE A 29 -10.68 2.55 -1.33
N ALA A 30 -10.65 2.30 -2.64
CA ALA A 30 -11.42 3.05 -3.63
C ALA A 30 -12.05 2.13 -4.68
N ILE A 31 -13.15 2.58 -5.29
CA ILE A 31 -13.76 1.87 -6.41
C ILE A 31 -12.79 1.86 -7.58
N THR A 32 -12.50 0.68 -8.10
CA THR A 32 -11.61 0.53 -9.26
C THR A 32 -12.24 1.11 -10.52
N THR A 33 -11.45 1.83 -11.30
CA THR A 33 -11.79 2.14 -12.71
C THR A 33 -11.17 1.14 -13.69
N LEU A 34 -10.26 0.31 -13.17
CA LEU A 34 -9.56 -0.74 -13.90
C LEU A 34 -10.52 -1.92 -14.06
N SER A 35 -10.96 -2.13 -15.29
CA SER A 35 -12.02 -3.07 -15.66
C SER A 35 -11.60 -4.51 -15.39
N SER A 36 -11.98 -5.02 -14.23
CA SER A 36 -11.82 -6.42 -13.84
C SER A 36 -13.21 -7.02 -13.72
N GLY A 37 -13.48 -8.13 -14.43
CA GLY A 37 -14.73 -8.88 -14.29
C GLY A 37 -14.90 -9.58 -12.93
N ALA A 38 -14.04 -9.28 -11.96
CA ALA A 38 -14.12 -9.72 -10.57
C ALA A 38 -14.31 -8.49 -9.65
N ASP A 39 -15.13 -8.63 -8.60
CA ASP A 39 -15.36 -7.61 -7.58
C ASP A 39 -14.08 -7.35 -6.79
N VAL A 40 -13.36 -6.31 -7.21
CA VAL A 40 -12.10 -5.86 -6.61
C VAL A 40 -12.16 -4.36 -6.36
N PHE A 41 -11.50 -3.91 -5.30
CA PHE A 41 -11.26 -2.50 -5.03
C PHE A 41 -9.77 -2.19 -5.16
N GLU A 42 -9.45 -0.92 -5.34
CA GLU A 42 -8.09 -0.42 -5.26
C GLU A 42 -7.70 -0.25 -3.78
N LEU A 43 -6.60 -0.87 -3.35
CA LEU A 43 -5.95 -0.58 -2.08
C LEU A 43 -5.00 0.59 -2.29
N LEU A 44 -5.20 1.64 -1.49
CA LEU A 44 -4.42 2.86 -1.50
C LEU A 44 -3.56 2.96 -0.24
N ASP A 45 -2.37 3.53 -0.38
CA ASP A 45 -1.54 3.90 0.76
C ASP A 45 -2.02 5.20 1.44
N ASP A 46 -1.27 5.63 2.46
CA ASP A 46 -1.57 6.81 3.26
C ASP A 46 -1.45 8.13 2.48
N GLU A 47 -0.79 8.12 1.33
CA GLU A 47 -0.71 9.24 0.39
C GLU A 47 -1.78 9.15 -0.73
N GLY A 48 -2.67 8.14 -0.65
CA GLY A 48 -3.69 7.88 -1.66
C GLY A 48 -3.14 7.27 -2.95
N GLN A 49 -1.90 6.77 -2.95
CA GLN A 49 -1.31 6.11 -4.13
C GLN A 49 -1.79 4.67 -4.22
N PHE A 50 -2.04 4.23 -5.46
CA PHE A 50 -2.40 2.84 -5.74
C PHE A 50 -1.29 1.88 -5.33
N VAL A 51 -1.63 0.91 -4.48
CA VAL A 51 -0.75 -0.18 -4.06
C VAL A 51 -1.02 -1.44 -4.89
N THR A 52 -2.28 -1.90 -4.89
CA THR A 52 -2.72 -3.12 -5.59
C THR A 52 -4.24 -3.17 -5.72
N LEU A 53 -4.75 -4.04 -6.60
CA LEU A 53 -6.15 -4.49 -6.54
C LEU A 53 -6.29 -5.55 -5.43
N PHE A 54 -7.40 -5.50 -4.70
CA PHE A 54 -7.72 -6.45 -3.64
C PHE A 54 -9.17 -6.95 -3.80
N PRO A 55 -9.46 -8.24 -3.52
CA PRO A 55 -10.81 -8.77 -3.69
C PRO A 55 -11.78 -8.14 -2.68
N ALA A 56 -12.97 -7.79 -3.14
CA ALA A 56 -14.04 -7.21 -2.32
C ALA A 56 -14.51 -8.14 -1.20
N SER A 57 -14.30 -9.45 -1.38
CA SER A 57 -14.58 -10.47 -0.36
C SER A 57 -13.57 -10.50 0.79
N ALA A 58 -12.45 -9.77 0.70
CA ALA A 58 -11.51 -9.67 1.80
C ALA A 58 -12.05 -8.78 2.92
N THR A 59 -11.87 -9.21 4.16
CA THR A 59 -12.28 -8.43 5.32
C THR A 59 -11.30 -7.28 5.60
N PRO A 60 -11.73 -6.20 6.27
CA PRO A 60 -10.86 -5.09 6.66
C PRO A 60 -9.60 -5.54 7.42
N GLU A 61 -9.68 -6.59 8.24
CA GLU A 61 -8.53 -7.15 8.97
C GLU A 61 -7.50 -7.75 8.03
N VAL A 62 -7.94 -8.51 7.02
CA VAL A 62 -7.05 -9.11 6.02
C VAL A 62 -6.40 -8.02 5.19
N THR A 63 -7.16 -7.00 4.79
CA THR A 63 -6.66 -5.85 4.04
C THR A 63 -5.63 -5.05 4.85
N ALA A 64 -5.92 -4.77 6.13
CA ALA A 64 -4.98 -4.10 7.03
C ALA A 64 -3.69 -4.92 7.23
N ALA A 65 -3.80 -6.24 7.39
CA ALA A 65 -2.64 -7.13 7.50
C ALA A 65 -1.79 -7.13 6.22
N ALA A 66 -2.43 -7.21 5.05
CA ALA A 66 -1.75 -7.13 3.75
C ALA A 66 -1.03 -5.79 3.58
N TYR A 67 -1.67 -4.68 3.94
CA TYR A 67 -1.05 -3.36 3.89
C TYR A 67 0.17 -3.26 4.83
N ARG A 68 0.08 -3.79 6.06
CA ARG A 68 1.23 -3.81 6.98
C ARG A 68 2.41 -4.60 6.43
N LEU A 69 2.16 -5.71 5.73
CA LEU A 69 3.22 -6.48 5.07
C LEU A 69 3.86 -5.69 3.92
N TYR A 70 3.05 -5.00 3.10
CA TYR A 70 3.54 -4.08 2.08
C TYR A 70 4.42 -2.98 2.68
N ALA A 71 3.92 -2.27 3.71
CA ALA A 71 4.64 -1.18 4.36
C ALA A 71 5.96 -1.65 5.00
N GLN A 72 5.98 -2.84 5.60
CA GLN A 72 7.21 -3.46 6.11
C GLN A 72 8.23 -3.73 5.00
N GLY A 73 7.77 -4.23 3.84
CA GLY A 73 8.60 -4.44 2.67
C GLY A 73 9.17 -3.14 2.11
N LEU A 74 8.31 -2.12 1.95
CA LEU A 74 8.68 -0.79 1.47
C LEU A 74 9.73 -0.14 2.40
N HIS A 75 9.50 -0.16 3.70
CA HIS A 75 10.44 0.43 4.68
C HIS A 75 11.82 -0.24 4.63
N ARG A 76 11.87 -1.57 4.50
CA ARG A 76 13.13 -2.30 4.32
C ARG A 76 13.83 -1.92 3.01
N GLY A 77 13.06 -1.76 1.94
CA GLY A 77 13.57 -1.33 0.64
C GLY A 77 14.15 0.08 0.67
N LEU A 78 13.40 1.04 1.23
CA LEU A 78 13.83 2.44 1.39
C LEU A 78 15.10 2.54 2.20
N ARG A 79 15.16 1.87 3.36
CA ARG A 79 16.36 1.85 4.21
C ARG A 79 17.58 1.31 3.46
N THR A 80 17.42 0.22 2.72
CA THR A 80 18.50 -0.35 1.90
C THR A 80 18.95 0.64 0.82
N GLY A 81 18.00 1.32 0.17
CA GLY A 81 18.26 2.35 -0.82
C GLY A 81 19.02 3.56 -0.25
N GLU A 82 18.61 4.04 0.93
CA GLU A 82 19.29 5.11 1.65
C GLU A 82 20.72 4.73 2.03
N GLU A 83 20.93 3.53 2.56
CA GLU A 83 22.26 3.02 2.89
C GLU A 83 23.19 2.97 1.66
N LEU A 84 22.66 2.54 0.52
CA LEU A 84 23.38 2.56 -0.76
C LEU A 84 23.67 3.99 -1.25
N ALA A 85 22.70 4.90 -1.15
CA ALA A 85 22.88 6.30 -1.53
C ALA A 85 23.95 6.99 -0.67
N TRP A 86 23.90 6.80 0.65
CA TRP A 86 24.93 7.28 1.57
C TRP A 86 26.30 6.64 1.30
N GLY A 87 26.34 5.37 0.93
CA GLY A 87 27.56 4.69 0.51
C GLY A 87 28.21 5.34 -0.71
N LYS A 88 27.41 5.61 -1.76
CA LYS A 88 27.88 6.31 -2.97
C LYS A 88 28.35 7.73 -2.66
N LEU A 89 27.61 8.47 -1.85
CA LEU A 89 28.00 9.83 -1.45
C LEU A 89 29.36 9.84 -0.74
N ARG A 90 29.55 8.93 0.24
CA ARG A 90 30.84 8.80 0.93
C ARG A 90 31.98 8.43 -0.01
N HIS A 91 31.74 7.53 -0.97
CA HIS A 91 32.75 7.18 -1.97
C HIS A 91 33.15 8.39 -2.83
N LEU A 92 32.17 9.17 -3.30
CA LEU A 92 32.44 10.39 -4.09
C LEU A 92 33.24 11.43 -3.29
N ILE A 93 32.90 11.64 -2.02
CA ILE A 93 33.64 12.56 -1.13
C ILE A 93 35.08 12.05 -0.89
N GLY A 94 35.24 10.74 -0.65
CA GLY A 94 36.54 10.11 -0.46
C GLY A 94 37.43 10.22 -1.69
N ALA A 95 36.90 9.88 -2.86
CA ALA A 95 37.62 10.00 -4.14
C ALA A 95 38.07 11.44 -4.44
N ALA A 96 37.25 12.44 -4.12
CA ALA A 96 37.60 13.86 -4.28
C ALA A 96 38.70 14.34 -3.31
N SER A 97 38.97 13.59 -2.23
CA SER A 97 40.00 13.92 -1.25
C SER A 97 41.38 13.37 -1.64
N ASP A 98 41.43 12.29 -2.42
CA ASP A 98 42.67 11.66 -2.90
C ASP A 98 43.28 12.34 -4.15
N GLU A 99 42.55 13.25 -4.81
CA GLU A 99 43.03 14.04 -5.96
C GLU A 99 43.70 15.38 -5.57
N ARG A 100 44.03 15.59 -4.28
CA ARG A 100 44.74 16.77 -3.77
C ARG A 100 46.13 16.42 -3.26
#